data_AF-A0A4R5HD33-F1
#
_entry.id   AF-A0A4R5HD33-F1
#
_cell.length_a   1.000
_cell.length_b   1.000
_cell.length_c   1.000
_cell.angle_alpha   90.00
_cell.angle_beta   90.00
_cell.angle_gamma   90.00
#
_symmetry.space_group_name_H-M   'P 1'
#
loop_
_entity.id
_entity.type
_entity.pdbx_description
1 polymer ?
#
loop_
_entity_poly.entity_id
_entity_poly.type
_entity_poly.pdbx_seq_one_letter_code
_entity_poly.pdbx_strand_id
1 'polypeptide(L)'
;MDDNTYREHYTLEQKYDSESGKLLCEKFRNSAGQLDRGGLPSELHYYRNNGELREIKYHRNGVLHREDGPAQISFHEDNGTIGLEYWYKNGKQHRDGTLPAVIGRQRDGRIWTRSYWKNGEKVAPTLEGLTVNKFINDLE
;
A
#
# COMPACT_ATOMS: atom_id res chain seq x y z
N MET A 1 26.55 10.06 -4.27
CA MET A 1 25.57 9.34 -5.10
C MET A 1 24.93 10.38 -5.99
N ASP A 2 25.37 10.39 -7.22
CA ASP A 2 24.96 11.26 -8.31
C ASP A 2 23.59 10.84 -8.85
N ASP A 3 22.69 11.81 -8.98
CA ASP A 3 21.27 11.70 -9.36
C ASP A 3 21.03 11.07 -10.77
N ASN A 4 22.10 10.75 -11.49
CA ASN A 4 22.04 10.31 -12.89
C ASN A 4 22.11 8.78 -13.06
N THR A 5 22.57 8.02 -12.06
CA THR A 5 22.62 6.54 -12.13
C THR A 5 21.25 5.88 -11.88
N TYR A 6 20.28 6.60 -11.29
CA TYR A 6 18.91 6.09 -11.11
C TYR A 6 18.08 6.07 -12.40
N ARG A 7 18.39 6.93 -13.38
CA ARG A 7 17.62 7.07 -14.63
C ARG A 7 17.94 6.01 -15.68
N GLU A 8 19.03 5.26 -15.54
CA GLU A 8 19.42 4.24 -16.53
C GLU A 8 18.53 2.99 -16.51
N HIS A 9 17.71 2.80 -15.46
CA HIS A 9 16.91 1.58 -15.30
C HIS A 9 15.39 1.80 -15.23
N TYR A 10 14.94 3.03 -14.95
CA TYR A 10 13.52 3.31 -14.75
C TYR A 10 13.04 4.58 -15.47
N THR A 11 11.82 4.51 -16.01
CA THR A 11 11.09 5.66 -16.55
C THR A 11 10.11 6.22 -15.51
N LEU A 12 9.86 7.53 -15.55
CA LEU A 12 8.88 8.21 -14.72
C LEU A 12 7.77 8.79 -15.62
N GLU A 13 6.54 8.38 -15.39
CA GLU A 13 5.33 8.94 -16.00
C GLU A 13 4.58 9.76 -14.93
N GLN A 14 4.37 11.06 -15.21
CA GLN A 14 3.62 11.96 -14.33
C GLN A 14 2.30 12.35 -14.99
N LYS A 15 1.22 12.38 -14.21
CA LYS A 15 -0.08 12.90 -14.65
C LYS A 15 -0.49 14.07 -13.79
N TYR A 16 -1.03 15.09 -14.44
CA TYR A 16 -1.47 16.32 -13.80
C TYR A 16 -2.96 16.51 -14.03
N ASP A 17 -3.59 17.20 -13.11
CA ASP A 17 -4.92 17.72 -13.30
C ASP A 17 -4.90 18.84 -14.34
N SER A 18 -5.76 18.78 -15.35
CA SER A 18 -5.75 19.74 -16.46
C SER A 18 -6.24 21.13 -16.07
N GLU A 19 -7.06 21.24 -15.02
CA GLU A 19 -7.63 22.51 -14.57
C GLU A 19 -6.73 23.19 -13.54
N SER A 20 -6.38 22.47 -12.47
CA SER A 20 -5.57 23.04 -11.38
C SER A 20 -4.06 22.93 -11.58
N GLY A 21 -3.60 22.12 -12.54
CA GLY A 21 -2.17 21.83 -12.75
C GLY A 21 -1.53 20.96 -11.66
N LYS A 22 -2.29 20.51 -10.65
CA LYS A 22 -1.76 19.68 -9.55
C LYS A 22 -1.34 18.30 -10.03
N LEU A 23 -0.23 17.78 -9.50
CA LEU A 23 0.21 16.41 -9.75
C LEU A 23 -0.80 15.41 -9.18
N LEU A 24 -1.23 14.44 -9.98
CA LEU A 24 -2.21 13.41 -9.62
C LEU A 24 -1.58 12.04 -9.43
N CYS A 25 -0.56 11.70 -10.23
CA CYS A 25 0.19 10.47 -9.99
C CYS A 25 1.60 10.50 -10.57
N GLU A 26 2.45 9.70 -9.97
CA GLU A 26 3.77 9.31 -10.48
C GLU A 26 3.81 7.80 -10.65
N LYS A 27 4.29 7.32 -11.80
CA LYS A 27 4.47 5.89 -12.07
C LYS A 27 5.89 5.63 -12.54
N PHE A 28 6.54 4.67 -11.91
CA PHE A 28 7.88 4.22 -12.24
C PHE A 28 7.81 2.87 -12.94
N ARG A 29 8.54 2.73 -14.06
CA ARG A 29 8.58 1.48 -14.82
C ARG A 29 10.01 1.07 -15.11
N ASN A 30 10.32 -0.22 -15.03
CA ASN A 30 11.61 -0.76 -15.45
C ASN A 30 11.82 -0.65 -16.97
N SER A 31 12.99 -1.08 -17.46
CA SER A 31 13.33 -1.11 -18.89
C SER A 31 12.39 -1.96 -19.76
N ALA A 32 11.64 -2.89 -19.16
CA ALA A 32 10.61 -3.68 -19.84
C ALA A 32 9.23 -3.00 -19.85
N GLY A 33 9.11 -1.76 -19.34
CA GLY A 33 7.86 -1.00 -19.27
C GLY A 33 6.91 -1.44 -18.14
N GLN A 34 7.35 -2.34 -17.26
CA GLN A 34 6.54 -2.87 -16.16
C GLN A 34 6.67 -1.98 -14.92
N LEU A 35 5.59 -1.80 -14.17
CA LEU A 35 5.63 -1.08 -12.89
C LEU A 35 6.62 -1.76 -11.95
N ASP A 36 7.67 -1.04 -11.58
CA ASP A 36 8.74 -1.49 -10.71
C ASP A 36 9.61 -0.27 -10.35
N ARG A 37 10.23 -0.31 -9.18
CA ARG A 37 11.23 0.69 -8.76
C ARG A 37 12.24 0.09 -7.78
N GLY A 38 12.64 -1.17 -7.98
CA GLY A 38 13.65 -1.82 -7.16
C GLY A 38 13.27 -1.92 -5.68
N GLY A 39 11.99 -2.20 -5.39
CA GLY A 39 11.46 -2.27 -4.02
C GLY A 39 11.00 -0.92 -3.44
N LEU A 40 11.23 0.20 -4.14
CA LEU A 40 10.67 1.51 -3.80
C LEU A 40 9.23 1.67 -4.33
N PRO A 41 8.48 2.69 -3.90
CA PRO A 41 7.18 3.03 -4.47
C PRO A 41 7.22 3.16 -5.98
N SER A 42 6.46 2.31 -6.67
CA SER A 42 6.35 2.33 -8.13
C SER A 42 5.13 3.10 -8.61
N GLU A 43 4.13 3.32 -7.75
CA GLU A 43 3.08 4.31 -7.99
C GLU A 43 2.83 5.15 -6.75
N LEU A 44 2.69 6.46 -6.96
CA LEU A 44 2.20 7.41 -5.97
C LEU A 44 0.99 8.11 -6.57
N HIS A 45 -0.09 8.20 -5.82
CA HIS A 45 -1.32 8.91 -6.24
C HIS A 45 -1.64 9.99 -5.22
N TYR A 46 -2.11 11.13 -5.69
CA TYR A 46 -2.38 12.30 -4.88
C TYR A 46 -3.85 12.71 -4.96
N TYR A 47 -4.35 13.30 -3.89
CA TYR A 47 -5.68 13.88 -3.86
C TYR A 47 -5.72 15.14 -4.73
N ARG A 48 -6.76 15.25 -5.56
CA ARG A 48 -6.99 16.41 -6.41
C ARG A 48 -7.18 17.70 -5.60
N ASN A 49 -7.85 17.60 -4.46
CA ASN A 49 -8.28 18.77 -3.69
C ASN A 49 -7.11 19.46 -2.99
N ASN A 50 -6.24 18.71 -2.29
CA ASN A 50 -5.15 19.27 -1.49
C ASN A 50 -3.74 18.92 -2.03
N GLY A 51 -3.61 17.98 -2.97
CA GLY A 51 -2.31 17.54 -3.50
C GLY A 51 -1.56 16.59 -2.56
N GLU A 52 -2.15 16.16 -1.45
CA GLU A 52 -1.54 15.24 -0.50
C GLU A 52 -1.57 13.80 -1.02
N LEU A 53 -0.69 12.97 -0.48
CA LEU A 53 -0.55 11.57 -0.88
C LEU A 53 -1.80 10.76 -0.49
N ARG A 54 -2.48 10.23 -1.50
CA ARG A 54 -3.66 9.38 -1.35
C ARG A 54 -3.31 7.91 -1.27
N GLU A 55 -2.36 7.47 -2.10
CA GLU A 55 -2.08 6.05 -2.24
C GLU A 55 -0.63 5.80 -2.66
N ILE A 56 -0.02 4.75 -2.09
CA ILE A 56 1.29 4.24 -2.48
C ILE A 56 1.11 2.79 -2.93
N LYS A 57 1.74 2.41 -4.05
CA LYS A 57 1.83 1.02 -4.49
C LYS A 57 3.27 0.61 -4.77
N TYR A 58 3.55 -0.64 -4.43
CA TYR A 58 4.82 -1.31 -4.66
C TYR A 58 4.58 -2.47 -5.61
N HIS A 59 5.35 -2.49 -6.69
CA HIS A 59 5.28 -3.54 -7.69
C HIS A 59 6.66 -4.15 -7.90
N ARG A 60 6.66 -5.42 -8.29
CA ARG A 60 7.83 -6.13 -8.81
C ARG A 60 7.45 -6.73 -10.15
N ASN A 61 8.15 -6.39 -11.22
CA ASN A 61 7.86 -6.84 -12.58
C ASN A 61 6.38 -6.66 -12.98
N GLY A 62 5.77 -5.53 -12.60
CA GLY A 62 4.42 -5.15 -13.00
C GLY A 62 3.29 -5.71 -12.13
N VAL A 63 3.58 -6.53 -11.12
CA VAL A 63 2.56 -7.04 -10.18
C VAL A 63 2.76 -6.48 -8.78
N LEU A 64 1.67 -6.25 -8.05
CA LEU A 64 1.72 -5.82 -6.65
C LEU A 64 2.53 -6.83 -5.83
N HIS A 65 3.58 -6.36 -5.19
CA HIS A 65 4.50 -7.20 -4.43
C HIS A 65 5.34 -6.32 -3.49
N ARG A 66 5.51 -6.78 -2.24
CA ARG A 66 6.48 -6.23 -1.31
C ARG A 66 6.86 -7.28 -0.26
N GLU A 67 8.14 -7.44 0.01
CA GLU A 67 8.63 -8.41 1.02
C GLU A 67 8.39 -7.87 2.45
N ASP A 68 8.78 -6.62 2.72
CA ASP A 68 8.85 -6.07 4.09
C ASP A 68 7.73 -5.08 4.43
N GLY A 69 6.51 -5.29 3.95
CA GLY A 69 5.39 -4.41 4.29
C GLY A 69 4.20 -4.50 3.36
N PRO A 70 3.20 -3.61 3.54
CA PRO A 70 2.06 -3.55 2.64
C PRO A 70 2.52 -3.11 1.25
N ALA A 71 2.06 -3.83 0.23
CA ALA A 71 2.31 -3.49 -1.17
C ALA A 71 1.36 -2.40 -1.69
N GLN A 72 0.27 -2.12 -0.97
CA GLN A 72 -0.61 -0.99 -1.24
C GLN A 72 -1.05 -0.35 0.08
N ILE A 73 -0.96 0.97 0.14
CA ILE A 73 -1.31 1.79 1.30
C ILE A 73 -2.17 2.94 0.81
N SER A 74 -3.32 3.18 1.44
CA SER A 74 -4.13 4.38 1.21
C SER A 74 -4.25 5.22 2.47
N PHE A 75 -4.37 6.53 2.30
CA PHE A 75 -4.48 7.51 3.37
C PHE A 75 -5.89 8.11 3.41
N HIS A 76 -6.28 8.70 4.53
CA HIS A 76 -7.48 9.52 4.64
C HIS A 76 -7.17 10.95 4.17
N GLU A 77 -8.06 11.55 3.37
CA GLU A 77 -7.84 12.86 2.74
C GLU A 77 -7.76 14.01 3.74
N ASP A 78 -8.45 13.89 4.87
CA ASP A 78 -8.63 14.98 5.81
C ASP A 78 -7.49 15.14 6.81
N ASN A 79 -6.78 14.05 7.13
CA ASN A 79 -5.70 14.07 8.12
C ASN A 79 -4.44 13.29 7.73
N GLY A 80 -4.39 12.72 6.52
CA GLY A 80 -3.24 11.98 6.02
C GLY A 80 -2.92 10.69 6.77
N THR A 81 -3.78 10.24 7.70
CA THR A 81 -3.55 8.98 8.43
C THR A 81 -3.81 7.77 7.53
N ILE A 82 -3.17 6.64 7.83
CA ILE A 82 -3.35 5.41 7.05
C ILE A 82 -4.80 4.91 7.23
N GLY A 83 -5.49 4.71 6.11
CA GLY A 83 -6.83 4.14 6.06
C GLY A 83 -6.85 2.65 5.74
N LEU A 84 -6.12 2.22 4.71
CA LEU A 84 -6.06 0.80 4.31
C LEU A 84 -4.64 0.38 4.01
N GLU A 85 -4.30 -0.83 4.41
CA GLU A 85 -3.04 -1.49 4.13
C GLU A 85 -3.33 -2.88 3.56
N TYR A 86 -2.69 -3.20 2.44
CA TYR A 86 -2.83 -4.50 1.78
C TYR A 86 -1.46 -5.13 1.52
N TRP A 87 -1.34 -6.40 1.87
CA TRP A 87 -0.15 -7.21 1.62
C TRP A 87 -0.35 -8.09 0.41
N TYR A 88 0.61 -8.03 -0.52
CA TYR A 88 0.63 -8.83 -1.73
C TYR A 88 2.01 -9.45 -1.93
N LYS A 89 2.02 -10.71 -2.38
CA LYS A 89 3.20 -11.44 -2.82
C LYS A 89 2.93 -12.00 -4.21
N ASN A 90 3.70 -11.55 -5.19
CA ASN A 90 3.59 -11.98 -6.60
C ASN A 90 2.18 -11.77 -7.17
N GLY A 91 1.60 -10.60 -6.91
CA GLY A 91 0.25 -10.23 -7.37
C GLY A 91 -0.90 -10.85 -6.59
N LYS A 92 -0.63 -11.73 -5.62
CA LYS A 92 -1.67 -12.40 -4.82
C LYS A 92 -1.73 -11.79 -3.42
N GLN A 93 -2.93 -11.54 -2.89
CA GLN A 93 -3.08 -11.15 -1.49
C GLN A 93 -2.50 -12.24 -0.59
N HIS A 94 -1.51 -11.86 0.20
CA HIS A 94 -0.74 -12.81 0.99
C HIS A 94 -0.01 -12.04 2.09
N ARG A 95 -0.05 -12.57 3.32
CA ARG A 95 0.88 -12.19 4.37
C ARG A 95 1.35 -13.43 5.12
N ASP A 96 2.66 -13.56 5.27
CA ASP A 96 3.25 -14.68 5.99
C ASP A 96 2.88 -14.63 7.49
N GLY A 97 2.83 -15.80 8.12
CA GLY A 97 2.49 -15.96 9.54
C GLY A 97 0.99 -15.85 9.84
N THR A 98 0.69 -15.39 11.06
CA THR A 98 -0.69 -15.23 11.58
C THR A 98 -1.22 -13.81 11.42
N LEU A 99 -0.55 -12.98 10.62
CA LEU A 99 -0.88 -11.56 10.46
C LEU A 99 -1.93 -11.34 9.36
N PRO A 100 -2.78 -10.32 9.49
CA PRO A 100 -3.77 -10.01 8.47
C PRO A 100 -3.12 -9.40 7.22
N ALA A 101 -3.57 -9.85 6.06
CA ALA A 101 -3.16 -9.32 4.75
C ALA A 101 -3.97 -8.08 4.33
N VAL A 102 -5.01 -7.72 5.08
CA VAL A 102 -5.74 -6.46 4.97
C VAL A 102 -5.95 -5.89 6.36
N ILE A 103 -5.57 -4.63 6.56
CA ILE A 103 -5.87 -3.86 7.77
C ILE A 103 -6.59 -2.59 7.34
N GLY A 104 -7.75 -2.33 7.93
CA GLY A 104 -8.46 -1.06 7.76
C GLY A 104 -8.56 -0.30 9.07
N ARG A 105 -8.27 1.00 9.01
CA ARG A 105 -8.26 1.92 10.15
C ARG A 105 -9.18 3.11 9.91
N GLN A 106 -9.85 3.53 10.96
CA GLN A 106 -10.55 4.80 11.02
C GLN A 106 -9.53 5.95 11.19
N ARG A 107 -10.02 7.18 11.06
CA ARG A 107 -9.21 8.40 11.14
C ARG A 107 -8.52 8.62 12.49
N ASP A 108 -9.09 8.06 13.55
CA ASP A 108 -8.53 8.05 14.90
C ASP A 108 -7.54 6.89 15.14
N GLY A 109 -7.25 6.09 14.10
CA GLY A 109 -6.35 4.95 14.14
C GLY A 109 -6.99 3.63 14.57
N ARG A 110 -8.26 3.63 15.00
CA ARG A 110 -8.97 2.41 15.41
C ARG A 110 -9.11 1.45 14.24
N ILE A 111 -8.72 0.19 14.47
CA ILE A 111 -8.85 -0.86 13.46
C ILE A 111 -10.32 -1.28 13.39
N TRP A 112 -10.93 -1.14 12.21
CA TRP A 112 -12.31 -1.58 11.95
C TRP A 112 -12.38 -2.90 11.19
N THR A 113 -11.29 -3.31 10.51
CA THR A 113 -11.25 -4.61 9.84
C THR A 113 -9.86 -5.21 9.81
N ARG A 114 -9.83 -6.54 9.86
CA ARG A 114 -8.69 -7.39 9.58
C ARG A 114 -9.17 -8.55 8.71
N SER A 115 -8.51 -8.80 7.59
CA SER A 115 -8.77 -9.99 6.77
C SER A 115 -7.47 -10.73 6.48
N TYR A 116 -7.52 -12.06 6.55
CA TYR A 116 -6.37 -12.93 6.41
C TYR A 116 -6.42 -13.60 5.04
N TRP A 117 -5.30 -13.55 4.33
CA TRP A 117 -5.19 -14.10 2.99
C TRP A 117 -3.85 -14.79 2.84
N LYS A 118 -3.86 -15.96 2.20
CA LYS A 118 -2.66 -16.71 1.87
C LYS A 118 -2.77 -17.16 0.42
N ASN A 119 -1.81 -16.73 -0.40
CA ASN A 119 -1.73 -17.09 -1.82
C ASN A 119 -2.99 -16.77 -2.63
N GLY A 120 -3.67 -15.67 -2.28
CA GLY A 120 -4.89 -15.21 -2.96
C GLY A 120 -6.19 -15.82 -2.41
N GLU A 121 -6.10 -16.73 -1.44
CA GLU A 121 -7.27 -17.33 -0.81
C GLU A 121 -7.50 -16.73 0.58
N LYS A 122 -8.76 -16.43 0.88
CA LYS A 122 -9.15 -15.92 2.19
C LYS A 122 -9.09 -17.06 3.21
N VAL A 123 -8.40 -16.85 4.32
CA VAL A 123 -8.25 -17.85 5.39
C VAL A 123 -8.87 -17.34 6.68
N ALA A 124 -9.24 -18.26 7.58
CA ALA A 124 -9.61 -17.90 8.94
C ALA A 124 -8.37 -17.45 9.74
N PRO A 125 -8.52 -16.55 10.73
CA PRO A 125 -7.45 -16.31 11.69
C PRO A 125 -7.12 -17.60 12.43
N THR A 126 -5.86 -18.01 12.43
CA THR A 126 -5.39 -19.12 13.26
C THR A 126 -5.43 -18.75 14.74
N LEU A 127 -5.96 -19.65 15.58
CA LEU A 127 -6.24 -19.43 17.00
C LEU A 127 -4.98 -19.11 17.85
N GLU A 128 -3.78 -19.46 17.37
CA GLU A 128 -2.52 -19.15 18.07
C GLU A 128 -2.21 -17.65 18.17
N GLY A 129 -2.92 -16.79 17.44
CA GLY A 129 -2.78 -15.33 17.49
C GLY A 129 -4.00 -14.56 18.00
N LEU A 130 -5.05 -15.24 18.48
CA LEU A 130 -6.31 -14.61 18.92
C LEU A 130 -6.36 -14.29 20.42
N THR A 131 -5.38 -14.70 21.20
CA THR A 131 -5.30 -14.35 22.63
C THR A 131 -4.68 -12.97 22.79
N VAL A 132 -5.51 -11.94 23.03
CA VAL A 132 -5.31 -10.80 23.97
C VAL A 132 -6.28 -9.64 23.71
N ASN A 133 -6.86 -9.47 22.51
CA ASN A 133 -7.74 -8.31 22.22
C ASN A 133 -9.25 -8.53 22.45
N LYS A 134 -9.67 -9.44 23.37
CA LYS A 134 -11.08 -9.68 23.67
C LYS A 134 -11.55 -9.22 25.07
N PHE A 135 -10.76 -8.43 25.81
CA PHE A 135 -11.14 -8.03 27.19
C PHE A 135 -10.87 -6.57 27.59
N ILE A 136 -10.82 -5.62 26.66
CA ILE A 136 -10.77 -4.19 27.06
C ILE A 136 -11.77 -3.38 26.24
N ASN A 137 -13.06 -3.62 26.44
CA ASN A 137 -14.12 -2.63 26.14
C ASN A 137 -15.45 -2.87 26.89
N ASP A 138 -15.52 -3.80 27.85
CA ASP A 138 -16.75 -4.05 28.64
C ASP A 138 -16.51 -4.02 30.16
N LEU A 139 -15.72 -3.08 30.68
CA LEU A 139 -15.80 -2.70 32.10
C LEU A 139 -15.54 -1.20 32.29
N GLU A 140 -16.61 -0.55 32.80
CA GLU A 140 -16.79 0.82 33.29
C GLU A 140 -17.03 1.96 32.27
#